data_AF-A0A8K0LFS0-F1
#
_entry.id   AF-A0A8K0LFS0-F1
#
_cell.length_a   1.000
_cell.length_b   1.000
_cell.length_c   1.000
_cell.angle_alpha   90.00
_cell.angle_beta   90.00
_cell.angle_gamma   90.00
#
_symmetry.space_group_name_H-M   'P 1'
#
loop_
_entity.id
_entity.type
_entity.pdbx_description
1 polymer ?
#
loop_
_entity_poly.entity_id
_entity_poly.type
_entity_poly.pdbx_seq_one_letter_code
_entity_poly.pdbx_strand_id
1 'polypeptide(L)'
;MQPYFANQSCDPFTDRAKPCTLGNYVAYAVKARNADDVAATVKFADKYNIPFIVRNTGHDFLGRSTAANALAVWTQDLKEISFDQGYSDKHYTGLAATVGAGVVGYELIEAAHKQNYTVLTGECATVGVAGGFAQGGGHGALSTAFGLGADQTLSFEVVTTGGKVVTASPTKNSDLYRLLKIKKVWDPKGILKGEKLVGSA
;
A
#
# COMPACT_ATOMS: atom_id res chain seq x y z
N MET A 1 -10.27 -9.20 0.84
CA MET A 1 -10.88 -9.79 2.04
C MET A 1 -12.27 -9.19 2.25
N GLN A 2 -13.12 -9.21 1.22
CA GLN A 2 -14.50 -8.72 1.30
C GLN A 2 -15.35 -9.45 0.24
N PRO A 3 -16.18 -10.45 0.63
CA PRO A 3 -17.02 -11.21 -0.30
C PRO A 3 -17.99 -10.33 -1.10
N TYR A 4 -18.42 -9.21 -0.51
CA TYR A 4 -19.24 -8.19 -1.18
C TYR A 4 -18.60 -7.71 -2.49
N PHE A 5 -17.32 -7.33 -2.45
CA PHE A 5 -16.63 -6.86 -3.66
C PHE A 5 -16.29 -7.99 -4.64
N ALA A 6 -16.23 -9.24 -4.18
CA ALA A 6 -16.16 -10.41 -5.06
C ALA A 6 -17.51 -10.73 -5.73
N ASN A 7 -18.58 -9.99 -5.42
CA ASN A 7 -19.93 -10.19 -5.94
C ASN A 7 -20.46 -11.63 -5.74
N GLN A 8 -19.97 -12.32 -4.70
CA GLN A 8 -20.27 -13.73 -4.44
C GLN A 8 -20.13 -14.64 -5.69
N SER A 9 -19.16 -14.31 -6.57
CA SER A 9 -18.96 -15.01 -7.84
C SER A 9 -18.40 -16.43 -7.66
N CYS A 10 -17.76 -16.67 -6.52
CA CYS A 10 -17.27 -17.96 -6.06
C CYS A 10 -17.26 -17.94 -4.52
N ASP A 11 -18.44 -18.04 -3.92
CA ASP A 11 -18.64 -17.87 -2.48
C ASP A 11 -18.96 -19.21 -1.80
N PRO A 12 -18.32 -19.53 -0.66
CA PRO A 12 -18.49 -20.82 0.02
C PRO A 12 -19.90 -21.06 0.55
N PHE A 13 -20.76 -20.04 0.62
CA PHE A 13 -22.14 -20.14 1.09
C PHE A 13 -23.17 -20.21 -0.04
N THR A 14 -22.72 -20.28 -1.30
CA THR A 14 -23.60 -20.52 -2.46
C THR A 14 -23.75 -22.01 -2.78
N ASP A 15 -24.76 -22.36 -3.59
CA ASP A 15 -24.99 -23.74 -4.01
C ASP A 15 -23.73 -24.33 -4.68
N ARG A 16 -23.38 -25.57 -4.33
CA ARG A 16 -22.20 -26.25 -4.89
C ARG A 16 -22.27 -26.44 -6.40
N ALA A 17 -23.47 -26.46 -6.98
CA ALA A 17 -23.70 -26.54 -8.42
C ALA A 17 -23.52 -25.18 -9.12
N LYS A 18 -23.51 -24.05 -8.39
CA LYS A 18 -23.24 -22.73 -8.96
C LYS A 18 -21.80 -22.69 -9.49
N PRO A 19 -21.57 -22.37 -10.78
CA PRO A 19 -20.21 -22.27 -11.30
C PRO A 19 -19.39 -21.20 -10.56
N CYS A 20 -18.19 -21.56 -10.11
CA CYS A 20 -17.22 -20.63 -9.57
C CYS A 20 -16.64 -19.78 -10.71
N THR A 21 -16.89 -18.47 -10.67
CA THR A 21 -16.39 -17.51 -11.66
C THR A 21 -15.52 -16.45 -11.00
N LEU A 22 -14.63 -15.83 -11.77
CA LEU A 22 -13.77 -14.75 -11.25
C LEU A 22 -14.58 -13.52 -10.82
N GLY A 23 -15.67 -13.18 -11.52
CA GLY A 23 -16.43 -11.96 -11.22
C GLY A 23 -15.52 -10.73 -11.16
N ASN A 24 -15.40 -10.13 -9.98
CA ASN A 24 -14.59 -8.94 -9.73
C ASN A 24 -13.15 -9.25 -9.27
N TYR A 25 -12.77 -10.53 -9.15
CA TYR A 25 -11.37 -10.90 -8.96
C TYR A 25 -10.55 -10.51 -10.20
N VAL A 26 -9.29 -10.19 -9.96
CA VAL A 26 -8.30 -9.96 -11.02
C VAL A 26 -8.12 -11.23 -11.84
N ALA A 27 -7.87 -11.07 -13.14
CA ALA A 27 -7.66 -12.20 -14.04
C ALA A 27 -6.30 -12.86 -13.80
N TYR A 28 -5.29 -12.03 -13.52
CA TYR A 28 -3.93 -12.46 -13.22
C TYR A 28 -3.35 -11.61 -12.09
N ALA A 29 -2.39 -12.19 -11.36
CA ALA A 29 -1.63 -11.50 -10.34
C ALA A 29 -0.14 -11.84 -10.47
N VAL A 30 0.72 -10.82 -10.44
CA VAL A 30 2.17 -10.97 -10.32
C VAL A 30 2.54 -10.89 -8.86
N LYS A 31 3.16 -11.95 -8.34
CA LYS A 31 3.75 -11.96 -7.00
C LYS A 31 5.06 -11.19 -7.05
N ALA A 32 5.05 -9.93 -6.63
CA ALA A 32 6.25 -9.07 -6.67
C ALA A 32 7.20 -9.43 -5.53
N ARG A 33 8.47 -9.65 -5.88
CA ARG A 33 9.56 -9.96 -4.93
C ARG A 33 10.52 -8.80 -4.74
N ASN A 34 10.51 -7.83 -5.66
CA ASN A 34 11.31 -6.62 -5.62
C ASN A 34 10.65 -5.51 -6.47
N ALA A 35 11.27 -4.34 -6.51
CA ALA A 35 10.78 -3.20 -7.28
C ALA A 35 10.82 -3.43 -8.81
N ASP A 36 11.72 -4.28 -9.31
CA ASP A 36 11.82 -4.59 -10.73
C ASP A 36 10.61 -5.41 -11.22
N ASP A 37 10.10 -6.34 -10.42
CA ASP A 37 8.86 -7.07 -10.72
C ASP A 37 7.67 -6.10 -10.83
N VAL A 38 7.59 -5.12 -9.92
CA VAL A 38 6.55 -4.08 -9.95
C VAL A 38 6.69 -3.24 -11.22
N ALA A 39 7.91 -2.76 -11.52
CA ALA A 39 8.19 -1.95 -12.71
C ALA A 39 7.90 -2.69 -14.02
N ALA A 40 8.26 -3.97 -14.11
CA ALA A 40 7.95 -4.82 -15.25
C ALA A 40 6.44 -5.01 -15.41
N THR A 41 5.72 -5.24 -14.31
CA THR A 41 4.24 -5.40 -14.33
C THR A 41 3.54 -4.12 -14.79
N VAL A 42 3.97 -2.96 -14.29
CA VAL A 42 3.45 -1.65 -14.72
C VAL A 42 3.66 -1.44 -16.22
N LYS A 43 4.90 -1.67 -16.71
CA LYS A 43 5.22 -1.53 -18.14
C LYS A 43 4.44 -2.53 -19.01
N PHE A 44 4.24 -3.75 -18.53
CA PHE A 44 3.44 -4.76 -19.23
C PHE A 44 1.97 -4.33 -19.33
N ALA A 45 1.38 -3.89 -18.22
CA ALA A 45 0.00 -3.42 -18.20
C ALA A 45 -0.20 -2.22 -19.12
N ASP A 46 0.72 -1.26 -19.12
CA ASP A 46 0.70 -0.09 -20.01
C ASP A 46 0.82 -0.50 -21.48
N LYS A 47 1.82 -1.32 -21.83
CA LYS A 47 2.06 -1.80 -23.20
C LYS A 47 0.85 -2.49 -23.82
N TYR A 48 0.11 -3.26 -23.04
CA TYR A 48 -1.04 -4.04 -23.50
C TYR A 48 -2.39 -3.41 -23.13
N ASN A 49 -2.39 -2.20 -22.58
CA ASN A 49 -3.60 -1.50 -22.13
C ASN A 49 -4.50 -2.36 -21.21
N ILE A 50 -3.88 -3.03 -20.25
CA ILE A 50 -4.56 -3.90 -19.29
C ILE A 50 -4.88 -3.08 -18.03
N PRO A 51 -6.12 -3.13 -17.50
CA PRO A 51 -6.43 -2.52 -16.22
C PRO A 51 -5.48 -3.02 -15.13
N PHE A 52 -4.80 -2.08 -14.46
CA PHE A 52 -3.80 -2.39 -13.44
C PHE A 52 -4.36 -2.17 -12.04
N ILE A 53 -4.11 -3.13 -11.15
CA ILE A 53 -4.50 -3.04 -9.74
C ILE A 53 -3.29 -3.30 -8.86
N VAL A 54 -3.21 -2.57 -7.75
CA VAL A 54 -2.28 -2.90 -6.68
C VAL A 54 -3.03 -3.65 -5.59
N ARG A 55 -2.46 -4.77 -5.16
CA ARG A 55 -2.96 -5.55 -4.05
C ARG A 55 -1.87 -5.73 -3.02
N ASN A 56 -2.20 -5.43 -1.78
CA ASN A 56 -1.41 -5.79 -0.61
C ASN A 56 -2.13 -6.94 0.12
N THR A 57 -2.83 -6.66 1.22
CA THR A 57 -3.55 -7.68 2.03
C THR A 57 -4.98 -7.96 1.55
N GLY A 58 -5.55 -7.04 0.77
CA GLY A 58 -6.95 -7.07 0.39
C GLY A 58 -7.92 -6.58 1.48
N HIS A 59 -7.45 -5.87 2.51
CA HIS A 59 -8.29 -5.25 3.56
C HIS A 59 -9.16 -4.08 3.08
N ASP A 60 -9.12 -3.73 1.80
CA ASP A 60 -9.82 -2.55 1.31
C ASP A 60 -11.35 -2.70 1.35
N PHE A 61 -12.00 -1.85 2.14
CA PHE A 61 -13.45 -1.80 2.31
C PHE A 61 -14.20 -1.08 1.17
N LEU A 62 -13.48 -0.61 0.14
CA LEU A 62 -14.04 0.09 -1.02
C LEU A 62 -13.76 -0.66 -2.33
N GLY A 63 -13.24 -1.89 -2.26
CA GLY A 63 -12.93 -2.71 -3.43
C GLY A 63 -11.73 -2.25 -4.25
N ARG A 64 -10.93 -1.28 -3.78
CA ARG A 64 -9.82 -0.64 -4.53
C ARG A 64 -8.64 -1.58 -4.84
N SER A 65 -8.61 -2.77 -4.25
CA SER A 65 -7.56 -3.79 -4.43
C SER A 65 -8.00 -5.00 -5.25
N THR A 66 -9.07 -4.84 -6.03
CA THR A 66 -9.57 -5.84 -6.99
C THR A 66 -10.27 -5.15 -8.15
N ALA A 67 -10.27 -5.77 -9.32
CA ALA A 67 -11.10 -5.37 -10.45
C ALA A 67 -11.24 -6.53 -11.44
N ALA A 68 -12.41 -6.64 -12.07
CA ALA A 68 -12.63 -7.61 -13.14
C ALA A 68 -11.67 -7.33 -14.31
N ASN A 69 -11.18 -8.40 -14.94
CA ASN A 69 -10.30 -8.34 -16.13
C ASN A 69 -9.00 -7.56 -15.93
N ALA A 70 -8.57 -7.36 -14.68
CA ALA A 70 -7.35 -6.63 -14.36
C ALA A 70 -6.14 -7.55 -14.14
N LEU A 71 -4.96 -6.96 -14.27
CA LEU A 71 -3.68 -7.50 -13.81
C LEU A 71 -3.34 -6.86 -12.47
N ALA A 72 -3.23 -7.68 -11.42
CA ALA A 72 -2.71 -7.22 -10.15
C ALA A 72 -1.18 -7.31 -10.08
N VAL A 73 -0.55 -6.32 -9.48
CA VAL A 73 0.71 -6.55 -8.76
C VAL A 73 0.39 -6.83 -7.30
N TRP A 74 0.92 -7.93 -6.77
CA TRP A 74 0.69 -8.37 -5.40
C TRP A 74 1.95 -8.21 -4.57
N THR A 75 1.93 -7.29 -3.62
CA THR A 75 3.10 -6.83 -2.85
C THR A 75 3.36 -7.60 -1.57
N GLN A 76 2.54 -8.62 -1.24
CA GLN A 76 2.59 -9.33 0.04
C GLN A 76 3.98 -9.89 0.37
N ASP A 77 4.77 -10.31 -0.61
CA ASP A 77 6.10 -10.91 -0.38
C ASP A 77 7.21 -9.89 -0.11
N LEU A 78 6.93 -8.58 -0.23
CA LEU A 78 7.88 -7.51 0.12
C LEU A 78 7.92 -7.34 1.64
N LYS A 79 8.60 -8.27 2.33
CA LYS A 79 8.56 -8.46 3.79
C LYS A 79 9.77 -7.91 4.55
N GLU A 80 10.62 -7.11 3.91
CA GLU A 80 11.81 -6.56 4.56
C GLU A 80 11.44 -5.64 5.72
N ILE A 81 12.12 -5.79 6.86
CA ILE A 81 12.03 -4.89 8.01
C ILE A 81 13.46 -4.65 8.50
N SER A 82 13.87 -3.38 8.55
CA SER A 82 15.14 -2.98 9.15
C SER A 82 14.97 -1.73 10.01
N PHE A 83 15.80 -1.58 11.04
CA PHE A 83 15.76 -0.45 11.96
C PHE A 83 17.07 0.33 11.88
N ASP A 84 16.97 1.65 11.86
CA ASP A 84 18.09 2.58 11.89
C ASP A 84 17.94 3.51 13.10
N GLN A 85 18.83 3.39 14.08
CA GLN A 85 18.82 4.23 15.29
C GLN A 85 19.33 5.66 15.03
N GLY A 86 20.05 5.87 13.92
CA GLY A 86 20.73 7.10 13.57
C GLY A 86 20.15 7.80 12.35
N TYR A 87 18.92 7.46 11.94
CA TYR A 87 18.28 8.14 10.82
C TYR A 87 18.24 9.64 11.11
N SER A 88 18.71 10.43 10.16
CA SER A 88 18.75 11.88 10.30
C SER A 88 18.48 12.54 8.96
N ASP A 89 17.45 13.38 8.93
CA ASP A 89 17.20 14.35 7.88
C ASP A 89 16.81 15.70 8.51
N LYS A 90 16.43 16.67 7.66
CA LYS A 90 16.04 18.02 8.08
C LYS A 90 14.79 18.05 9.00
N HIS A 91 13.95 17.02 8.96
CA HIS A 91 12.64 16.96 9.57
C HIS A 91 12.57 15.99 10.77
N TYR A 92 13.43 14.98 10.81
CA TYR A 92 13.46 13.97 11.86
C TYR A 92 14.89 13.48 12.10
N THR A 93 15.23 13.27 13.37
CA THR A 93 16.45 12.55 13.77
C THR A 93 16.09 11.61 14.90
N GLY A 94 16.44 10.33 14.75
CA GLY A 94 16.14 9.29 15.73
C GLY A 94 15.93 7.93 15.10
N LEU A 95 15.23 7.06 15.83
CA LEU A 95 14.92 5.72 15.38
C LEU A 95 13.93 5.73 14.22
N ALA A 96 14.29 5.08 13.11
CA ALA A 96 13.41 4.83 11.98
C ALA A 96 13.35 3.34 11.65
N ALA A 97 12.28 2.93 10.97
CA ALA A 97 12.16 1.60 10.39
C ALA A 97 11.95 1.71 8.88
N THR A 98 12.69 0.90 8.11
CA THR A 98 12.36 0.63 6.71
C THR A 98 11.47 -0.59 6.67
N VAL A 99 10.31 -0.46 6.02
CA VAL A 99 9.25 -1.46 6.04
C VAL A 99 8.82 -1.75 4.61
N GLY A 100 8.97 -3.00 4.18
CA GLY A 100 8.55 -3.48 2.88
C GLY A 100 7.03 -3.35 2.70
N ALA A 101 6.60 -3.14 1.45
CA ALA A 101 5.19 -2.90 1.14
C ALA A 101 4.25 -4.02 1.63
N GLY A 102 4.72 -5.27 1.67
CA GLY A 102 3.94 -6.43 2.09
C GLY A 102 3.84 -6.63 3.60
N VAL A 103 4.60 -5.88 4.41
CA VAL A 103 4.62 -6.06 5.87
C VAL A 103 3.28 -5.68 6.50
N VAL A 104 2.78 -6.55 7.37
CA VAL A 104 1.54 -6.32 8.13
C VAL A 104 1.82 -5.98 9.59
N GLY A 105 0.79 -5.46 10.27
CA GLY A 105 0.89 -4.94 11.64
C GLY A 105 1.60 -5.87 12.62
N TYR A 106 1.19 -7.15 12.70
CA TYR A 106 1.80 -8.07 13.66
C TYR A 106 3.29 -8.33 13.41
N GLU A 107 3.70 -8.37 12.13
CA GLU A 107 5.11 -8.61 11.76
C GLU A 107 5.97 -7.42 12.21
N LEU A 108 5.48 -6.20 11.98
CA LEU A 108 6.18 -4.99 12.40
C LEU A 108 6.25 -4.86 13.93
N ILE A 109 5.15 -5.15 14.63
CA ILE A 109 5.10 -5.14 16.10
C ILE A 109 6.09 -6.15 16.67
N GLU A 110 6.11 -7.39 16.15
CA GLU A 110 7.00 -8.44 16.63
C GLU A 110 8.47 -8.07 16.41
N ALA A 111 8.80 -7.54 15.23
CA ALA A 111 10.15 -7.08 14.90
C ALA A 111 10.62 -5.93 15.81
N ALA A 112 9.75 -4.94 16.06
CA ALA A 112 10.03 -3.81 16.94
C ALA A 112 10.18 -4.25 18.40
N HIS A 113 9.30 -5.13 18.88
CA HIS A 113 9.33 -5.64 20.24
C HIS A 113 10.64 -6.36 20.56
N LYS A 114 11.18 -7.15 19.63
CA LYS A 114 12.50 -7.81 19.78
C LYS A 114 13.66 -6.83 20.01
N GLN A 115 13.50 -5.57 19.62
CA GLN A 115 14.47 -4.49 19.77
C GLN A 115 14.10 -3.50 20.87
N ASN A 116 13.05 -3.77 21.67
CA ASN A 116 12.47 -2.85 22.66
C ASN A 116 11.99 -1.51 22.05
N TYR A 117 11.47 -1.56 20.83
CA TYR A 117 10.91 -0.40 20.14
C TYR A 117 9.38 -0.45 20.09
N THR A 118 8.80 0.74 19.95
CA THR A 118 7.35 0.95 19.77
C THR A 118 7.10 1.47 18.36
N VAL A 119 6.10 0.90 17.70
CA VAL A 119 5.71 1.25 16.32
C VAL A 119 4.21 1.52 16.27
N LEU A 120 3.80 2.51 15.48
CA LEU A 120 2.38 2.78 15.21
C LEU A 120 1.87 1.84 14.10
N THR A 121 0.84 1.07 14.39
CA THR A 121 0.09 0.26 13.42
C THR A 121 -1.42 0.48 13.58
N GLY A 122 -2.21 -0.14 12.71
CA GLY A 122 -3.66 -0.24 12.92
C GLY A 122 -4.02 -1.30 13.97
N GLU A 123 -5.27 -1.27 14.42
CA GLU A 123 -5.83 -2.24 15.39
C GLU A 123 -5.86 -3.68 14.82
N CYS A 124 -6.20 -3.82 13.54
CA CYS A 124 -6.24 -5.11 12.89
C CYS A 124 -4.82 -5.55 12.52
N ALA A 125 -4.31 -6.56 13.24
CA ALA A 125 -2.97 -7.14 13.10
C ALA A 125 -2.55 -7.50 11.65
N THR A 126 -3.50 -7.81 10.78
CA THR A 126 -3.26 -8.25 9.39
C THR A 126 -3.35 -7.12 8.35
N VAL A 127 -3.49 -5.87 8.76
CA VAL A 127 -3.47 -4.71 7.86
C VAL A 127 -2.02 -4.44 7.41
N GLY A 128 -1.83 -4.20 6.11
CA GLY A 128 -0.53 -3.84 5.53
C GLY A 128 -0.14 -2.42 5.92
N VAL A 129 1.00 -2.27 6.61
CA VAL A 129 1.38 -1.00 7.27
C VAL A 129 1.79 0.06 6.24
N ALA A 130 2.64 -0.32 5.29
CA ALA A 130 3.16 0.57 4.24
C ALA A 130 2.18 0.78 3.06
N GLY A 131 1.07 0.04 3.06
CA GLY A 131 0.05 0.13 2.02
C GLY A 131 -0.99 1.23 2.27
N GLY A 132 -2.25 0.90 1.98
CA GLY A 132 -3.38 1.83 2.14
C GLY A 132 -3.57 2.38 3.56
N PHE A 133 -2.99 1.76 4.59
CA PHE A 133 -2.99 2.26 5.96
C PHE A 133 -2.22 3.59 6.08
N ALA A 134 -0.89 3.56 5.85
CA ALA A 134 -0.06 4.76 5.92
C ALA A 134 -0.47 5.79 4.86
N GLN A 135 -0.83 5.34 3.65
CA GLN A 135 -1.20 6.26 2.57
C GLN A 135 -2.56 6.93 2.80
N GLY A 136 -3.48 6.24 3.48
CA GLY A 136 -4.83 6.70 3.78
C GLY A 136 -4.98 7.51 5.08
N GLY A 137 -3.89 7.76 5.79
CA GLY A 137 -3.91 8.34 7.14
C GLY A 137 -3.45 7.32 8.17
N GLY A 138 -4.28 6.32 8.47
CA GLY A 138 -3.95 5.21 9.36
C GLY A 138 -3.97 5.59 10.83
N HIS A 139 -4.98 5.14 11.56
CA HIS A 139 -5.09 5.36 13.01
C HIS A 139 -4.87 4.06 13.79
N GLY A 140 -4.46 4.18 15.04
CA GLY A 140 -4.40 3.07 16.00
C GLY A 140 -4.29 3.59 17.44
N ALA A 141 -4.17 2.68 18.41
CA ALA A 141 -4.10 2.99 19.83
C ALA A 141 -3.04 4.06 20.20
N LEU A 142 -1.96 4.16 19.44
CA LEU A 142 -0.86 5.10 19.68
C LEU A 142 -1.04 6.47 18.99
N SER A 143 -2.11 6.67 18.21
CA SER A 143 -2.25 7.86 17.38
C SER A 143 -2.43 9.17 18.16
N THR A 144 -3.01 9.13 19.36
CA THR A 144 -3.17 10.34 20.19
C THR A 144 -1.85 10.85 20.74
N ALA A 145 -0.87 9.97 20.93
CA ALA A 145 0.46 10.32 21.44
C ALA A 145 1.47 10.61 20.32
N PHE A 146 1.36 9.90 19.18
CA PHE A 146 2.38 9.93 18.13
C PHE A 146 1.87 10.37 16.75
N GLY A 147 0.58 10.63 16.57
CA GLY A 147 -0.01 11.01 15.28
C GLY A 147 -0.44 9.82 14.41
N LEU A 148 -0.83 10.07 13.16
CA LEU A 148 -1.32 9.04 12.25
C LEU A 148 -0.17 8.27 11.56
N GLY A 149 -0.46 7.13 10.94
CA GLY A 149 0.50 6.36 10.14
C GLY A 149 1.13 7.18 9.02
N ALA A 150 0.33 8.06 8.41
CA ALA A 150 0.82 9.06 7.46
C ALA A 150 1.84 9.99 8.13
N ASP A 151 1.57 10.52 9.33
CA ASP A 151 2.48 11.42 10.03
C ASP A 151 3.81 10.75 10.39
N GLN A 152 3.76 9.45 10.71
CA GLN A 152 4.95 8.62 10.99
C GLN A 152 5.81 8.31 9.74
N THR A 153 5.29 8.54 8.53
CA THR A 153 6.03 8.19 7.30
C THR A 153 7.08 9.23 6.94
N LEU A 154 8.36 8.85 6.97
CA LEU A 154 9.51 9.71 6.66
C LEU A 154 9.75 9.82 5.14
N SER A 155 9.64 8.70 4.42
CA SER A 155 9.75 8.66 2.96
C SER A 155 9.04 7.43 2.39
N PHE A 156 8.88 7.40 1.06
CA PHE A 156 8.45 6.23 0.31
C PHE A 156 9.45 5.90 -0.78
N GLU A 157 9.67 4.62 -1.03
CA GLU A 157 10.21 4.15 -2.31
C GLU A 157 9.04 3.65 -3.15
N VAL A 158 8.88 4.20 -4.36
CA VAL A 158 7.73 3.90 -5.22
C VAL A 158 8.15 3.66 -6.66
N VAL A 159 7.39 2.82 -7.35
CA VAL A 159 7.50 2.63 -8.78
C VAL A 159 6.49 3.54 -9.48
N THR A 160 6.98 4.45 -10.32
CA THR A 160 6.12 5.33 -11.12
C THR A 160 5.45 4.57 -12.26
N THR A 161 4.45 5.19 -12.90
CA THR A 161 3.78 4.63 -14.09
C THR A 161 4.74 4.41 -15.27
N GLY A 162 5.87 5.11 -15.34
CA GLY A 162 6.95 4.84 -16.30
C GLY A 162 7.85 3.66 -15.90
N GLY A 163 7.57 2.99 -14.79
CA GLY A 163 8.35 1.90 -14.22
C GLY A 163 9.73 2.35 -13.73
N LYS A 164 9.84 3.56 -13.18
CA LYS A 164 11.06 4.05 -12.51
C LYS A 164 10.89 3.97 -11.00
N VAL A 165 11.90 3.48 -10.30
CA VAL A 165 11.97 3.52 -8.84
C VAL A 165 12.40 4.92 -8.41
N VAL A 166 11.61 5.57 -7.56
CA VAL A 166 11.90 6.91 -7.04
C VAL A 166 11.66 6.96 -5.53
N THR A 167 12.47 7.77 -4.84
CA THR A 167 12.25 8.12 -3.44
C THR A 167 11.38 9.37 -3.37
N ALA A 168 10.29 9.32 -2.61
CA ALA A 168 9.46 10.47 -2.27
C ALA A 168 9.63 10.81 -0.78
N SER A 169 10.12 12.00 -0.48
CA SER A 169 10.36 12.52 0.87
C SER A 169 10.01 14.02 0.93
N PRO A 170 10.05 14.69 2.09
CA PRO A 170 9.85 16.13 2.18
C PRO A 170 10.80 16.96 1.29
N THR A 171 11.97 16.43 0.94
CA THR A 171 13.03 17.13 0.19
C THR A 171 13.28 16.58 -1.21
N LYS A 172 12.72 15.41 -1.58
CA LYS A 172 12.89 14.77 -2.90
C LYS A 172 11.54 14.26 -3.41
N ASN A 173 11.11 14.65 -4.61
CA ASN A 173 9.75 14.37 -5.13
C ASN A 173 8.66 14.72 -4.09
N SER A 174 8.75 15.92 -3.52
CA SER A 174 7.98 16.31 -2.33
C SER A 174 6.49 16.48 -2.58
N ASP A 175 6.11 16.76 -3.83
CA ASP A 175 4.75 16.72 -4.34
C ASP A 175 4.17 15.30 -4.26
N LEU A 176 4.91 14.30 -4.77
CA LEU A 176 4.53 12.90 -4.69
C LEU A 176 4.43 12.42 -3.24
N TYR A 177 5.38 12.82 -2.37
CA TYR A 177 5.34 12.51 -0.94
C TYR A 177 4.06 13.04 -0.27
N ARG A 178 3.65 14.28 -0.59
CA ARG A 178 2.40 14.87 -0.08
C ARG A 178 1.15 14.18 -0.63
N LEU A 179 1.17 13.73 -1.89
CA LEU A 179 0.04 13.01 -2.49
C LEU A 179 -0.14 11.61 -1.89
N LEU A 180 0.97 10.92 -1.62
CA LEU A 180 0.95 9.58 -1.01
C LEU A 180 0.50 9.60 0.46
N LYS A 181 0.70 10.71 1.18
CA LYS A 181 0.16 10.93 2.52
C LYS A 181 -1.13 11.72 2.40
N ILE A 182 -2.28 11.08 2.22
CA ILE A 182 -3.56 11.80 2.05
C ILE A 182 -3.75 12.80 3.21
N LYS A 183 -3.48 14.08 2.93
CA LYS A 183 -4.21 15.20 3.49
C LYS A 183 -5.24 15.54 2.44
N LYS A 184 -6.52 15.26 2.69
CA LYS A 184 -7.59 16.01 2.02
C LYS A 184 -7.40 17.48 2.40
N VAL A 185 -6.57 18.20 1.67
CA VAL A 185 -6.68 19.66 1.61
C VAL A 185 -7.86 19.90 0.71
N TRP A 186 -9.03 20.08 1.32
CA TRP A 186 -10.22 20.55 0.64
C TRP A 186 -9.93 21.98 0.18
N ASP A 187 -9.42 22.14 -1.05
CA ASP A 187 -9.41 23.43 -1.73
C ASP A 187 -10.80 23.64 -2.34
N PRO A 188 -11.57 24.67 -1.91
CA PRO A 188 -12.90 24.96 -2.45
C PRO A 188 -12.92 25.25 -3.96
N LYS A 189 -11.76 25.40 -4.62
CA LYS A 189 -11.65 25.81 -6.03
C LYS A 189 -11.36 24.69 -7.03
N GLY A 190 -11.39 23.42 -6.59
CA GLY A 190 -11.47 22.22 -7.46
C GLY A 190 -10.82 22.32 -8.83
N ILE A 191 -9.56 21.88 -8.96
CA ILE A 191 -8.96 21.33 -10.18
C ILE A 191 -7.80 20.42 -9.73
N LEU A 192 -7.93 19.11 -9.92
CA LEU A 192 -6.77 18.24 -10.09
C LEU A 192 -6.60 18.04 -11.60
N LYS A 193 -5.76 18.88 -12.21
CA LYS A 193 -5.25 18.68 -13.56
C LYS A 193 -3.98 17.83 -13.45
N GLY A 194 -3.98 16.68 -14.13
CA GLY A 194 -2.77 16.02 -14.60
C GLY A 194 -2.22 14.93 -13.71
N GLU A 195 -1.97 13.78 -14.35
CA GLU A 195 -1.19 12.62 -13.93
C GLU A 195 -1.89 11.59 -13.02
N LYS A 196 -2.35 10.53 -13.68
CA LYS A 196 -2.75 9.25 -13.07
C LYS A 196 -1.50 8.64 -12.42
N LEU A 197 -1.34 8.85 -11.12
CA LEU A 197 -0.32 8.18 -10.32
C LEU A 197 -0.93 6.89 -9.76
N VAL A 198 -0.32 5.75 -10.10
CA VAL A 198 -0.59 4.49 -9.41
C VAL A 198 0.34 4.44 -8.21
N GLY A 199 -0.17 4.76 -7.03
CA GLY A 199 0.54 4.50 -5.78
C GLY A 199 0.66 2.99 -5.59
N SER A 200 1.86 2.44 -5.75
CA SER A 200 2.17 1.06 -5.37
C SER A 200 2.14 0.94 -3.84
N ALA A 201 1.11 0.26 -3.32
CA ALA A 201 0.89 -0.12 -1.93
C ALA A 201 1.20 -1.60 -1.64
#